data_AF-A0A952BFR6-F1
#
_entry.id   AF-A0A952BFR6-F1
#
_cell.length_a   1.000
_cell.length_b   1.000
_cell.length_c   1.000
_cell.angle_alpha   90.00
_cell.angle_beta   90.00
_cell.angle_gamma   90.00
#
_symmetry.space_group_name_H-M   'P 1'
#
loop_
_entity.id
_entity.type
_entity.pdbx_description
1 polymer ?
#
loop_
_entity_poly.entity_id
_entity_poly.type
_entity_poly.pdbx_seq_one_letter_code
_entity_poly.pdbx_strand_id
1 'polypeptide(L)'
;MDYSDNIVINQVKYALDYELRKTKMKDQEKTKEQLVIELEDMRQEKHGRKAEEEKLRESEEKYRVLVDNTSDFIYSFDRESRHTAVNQSICKALGLNAQDIIGKNHTDLGFPDDIVQEWKAVHQTVFTSKKVVKTETTTPMPDGSLHTYEVVLIPICDERGAVTGFRGTSRDITERKKAEEVLRKHQDHLEELVEERTAELTTANQKLQQEIIGRKRTEKEREKLISDLRVALVKIKTLSGIIPICAKCKKIRDDKGYWKQVEEYIRDHTEAEFSHGLCPECAAEMEKEIDEME
;
A
#
# COMPACT_ATOMS: atom_id res chain seq x y z
N MET A 1 108.47 27.77 -55.96
CA MET A 1 107.05 27.35 -55.98
C MET A 1 106.94 25.87 -55.67
N ASP A 2 106.44 25.44 -54.54
CA ASP A 2 106.98 25.64 -53.20
C ASP A 2 106.79 24.29 -52.47
N TYR A 3 107.87 23.52 -52.29
CA TYR A 3 107.78 22.11 -51.81
C TYR A 3 107.45 22.01 -50.30
N SER A 4 107.59 23.09 -49.53
CA SER A 4 107.22 23.14 -48.11
C SER A 4 105.71 23.26 -47.88
N ASP A 5 104.97 23.93 -48.77
CA ASP A 5 103.53 24.13 -48.60
C ASP A 5 102.74 22.82 -48.77
N ASN A 6 103.24 21.90 -49.61
CA ASN A 6 102.56 20.64 -49.90
C ASN A 6 102.71 19.60 -48.76
N ILE A 7 103.78 19.70 -47.96
CA ILE A 7 103.99 18.84 -46.78
C ILE A 7 103.12 19.31 -45.62
N VAL A 8 103.05 20.63 -45.39
CA VAL A 8 102.19 21.20 -44.33
C VAL A 8 100.71 20.97 -44.65
N ILE A 9 100.30 21.16 -45.91
CA ILE A 9 98.91 20.88 -46.34
C ILE A 9 98.57 19.40 -46.17
N ASN A 10 99.45 18.47 -46.55
CA ASN A 10 99.17 17.04 -46.37
C ASN A 10 99.17 16.59 -44.90
N GLN A 11 100.02 17.17 -44.05
CA GLN A 11 100.00 16.88 -42.60
C GLN A 11 98.74 17.42 -41.93
N VAL A 12 98.29 18.62 -42.29
CA VAL A 12 97.02 19.19 -41.80
C VAL A 12 95.83 18.38 -42.30
N LYS A 13 95.85 17.92 -43.56
CA LYS A 13 94.77 17.09 -44.14
C LYS A 13 94.67 15.73 -43.46
N TYR A 14 95.80 15.09 -43.14
CA TYR A 14 95.83 13.83 -42.38
C TYR A 14 95.37 14.02 -40.92
N ALA A 15 95.74 15.12 -40.27
CA ALA A 15 95.29 15.43 -38.91
C ALA A 15 93.78 15.73 -38.85
N LEU A 16 93.26 16.44 -39.86
CA LEU A 16 91.83 16.72 -39.98
C LEU A 16 91.02 15.44 -40.25
N ASP A 17 91.49 14.55 -41.14
CA ASP A 17 90.85 13.27 -41.42
C ASP A 17 90.88 12.32 -40.21
N TYR A 18 91.95 12.36 -39.42
CA TYR A 18 92.07 11.59 -38.18
C TYR A 18 91.08 12.08 -37.11
N GLU A 19 91.00 13.39 -36.88
CA GLU A 19 90.04 13.95 -35.91
C GLU A 19 88.58 13.87 -36.40
N LEU A 20 88.32 13.98 -37.71
CA LEU A 20 87.00 13.72 -38.32
C LEU A 20 86.56 12.25 -38.20
N ARG A 21 87.48 11.29 -38.33
CA ARG A 21 87.19 9.86 -38.06
C ARG A 21 86.95 9.61 -36.58
N LYS A 22 87.71 10.27 -35.70
CA LYS A 22 87.61 10.15 -34.24
C LYS A 22 86.34 10.80 -33.67
N THR A 23 85.82 11.85 -34.31
CA THR A 23 84.52 12.45 -33.98
C THR A 23 83.37 11.66 -34.60
N LYS A 24 83.47 11.18 -35.86
CA LYS A 24 82.45 10.29 -36.46
C LYS A 24 82.33 8.92 -35.78
N MET A 25 83.39 8.38 -35.19
CA MET A 25 83.34 7.14 -34.40
C MET A 25 82.84 7.33 -32.96
N LYS A 26 82.73 8.57 -32.47
CA LYS A 26 82.11 8.86 -31.16
C LYS A 26 80.60 9.03 -31.25
N ASP A 27 80.05 9.21 -32.45
CA ASP A 27 78.62 9.23 -32.70
C ASP A 27 78.11 7.81 -33.06
N GLN A 28 77.73 7.08 -32.01
CA GLN A 28 76.79 5.95 -31.99
C GLN A 28 77.22 4.60 -32.62
N GLU A 29 78.20 3.92 -32.02
CA GLU A 29 78.11 2.46 -31.89
C GLU A 29 77.77 2.14 -30.44
N LYS A 30 76.47 1.94 -30.16
CA LYS A 30 76.05 1.37 -28.88
C LYS A 30 76.80 0.05 -28.71
N THR A 31 77.51 -0.13 -27.59
CA THR A 31 78.19 -1.40 -27.33
C THR A 31 77.15 -2.52 -27.28
N LYS A 32 77.56 -3.76 -27.60
CA LYS A 32 76.66 -4.92 -27.57
C LYS A 32 75.89 -5.04 -26.25
N GLU A 33 76.51 -4.66 -25.13
CA GLU A 33 75.89 -4.59 -23.80
C GLU A 33 74.79 -3.51 -23.70
N GLN A 34 75.01 -2.32 -24.28
CA GLN A 34 73.99 -1.25 -24.30
C GLN A 34 72.77 -1.64 -25.16
N LEU A 35 72.98 -2.33 -26.28
CA LEU A 35 71.89 -2.86 -27.10
C LEU A 35 71.09 -3.97 -26.40
N VAL A 36 71.75 -4.80 -25.60
CA VAL A 36 71.08 -5.83 -24.79
C VAL A 36 70.20 -5.20 -23.71
N ILE A 37 70.72 -4.20 -22.98
CA ILE A 37 69.96 -3.47 -21.96
C ILE A 37 68.73 -2.78 -22.58
N GLU A 38 68.88 -2.09 -23.71
CA GLU A 38 67.77 -1.41 -24.38
C GLU A 38 66.72 -2.40 -24.93
N LEU A 39 67.14 -3.57 -25.42
CA LEU A 39 66.22 -4.63 -25.83
C LEU A 39 65.49 -5.26 -24.64
N GLU A 40 66.14 -5.36 -23.47
CA GLU A 40 65.53 -5.81 -22.23
C GLU A 40 64.51 -4.79 -21.71
N ASP A 41 64.85 -3.50 -21.72
CA ASP A 41 63.94 -2.40 -21.35
C ASP A 41 62.72 -2.35 -22.27
N MET A 42 62.92 -2.42 -23.59
CA MET A 42 61.82 -2.49 -24.57
C MET A 42 60.94 -3.74 -24.39
N ARG A 43 61.55 -4.88 -24.01
CA ARG A 43 60.78 -6.10 -23.69
C ARG A 43 59.96 -5.89 -22.43
N GLN A 44 60.54 -5.32 -21.38
CA GLN A 44 59.82 -5.02 -20.13
C GLN A 44 58.68 -4.02 -20.38
N GLU A 45 58.90 -2.95 -21.15
CA GLU A 45 57.88 -1.99 -21.53
C GLU A 45 56.74 -2.66 -22.32
N LYS A 46 57.08 -3.49 -23.32
CA LYS A 46 56.08 -4.24 -24.11
C LYS A 46 55.31 -5.26 -23.26
N HIS A 47 55.98 -5.91 -22.31
CA HIS A 47 55.32 -6.82 -21.37
C HIS A 47 54.41 -6.08 -20.39
N GLY A 48 54.85 -4.92 -19.88
CA GLY A 48 54.05 -4.03 -19.04
C GLY A 48 52.79 -3.56 -19.76
N ARG A 49 52.94 -3.04 -20.99
CA ARG A 49 51.81 -2.58 -21.81
C ARG A 49 50.82 -3.69 -22.11
N LYS A 50 51.29 -4.89 -22.45
CA LYS A 50 50.42 -6.07 -22.64
C LYS A 50 49.69 -6.48 -21.38
N ALA A 51 50.33 -6.41 -20.22
CA ALA A 51 49.69 -6.73 -18.95
C ALA A 51 48.64 -5.68 -18.55
N GLU A 52 48.87 -4.40 -18.87
CA GLU A 52 47.88 -3.33 -18.70
C GLU A 52 46.69 -3.48 -19.67
N GLU A 53 46.96 -3.75 -20.96
CA GLU A 53 45.94 -4.04 -21.97
C GLU A 53 45.08 -5.25 -21.54
N GLU A 54 45.69 -6.31 -21.01
CA GLU A 54 44.96 -7.49 -20.54
C GLU A 54 44.12 -7.19 -19.29
N LYS A 55 44.68 -6.49 -18.30
CA LYS A 55 43.91 -6.07 -17.11
C LYS A 55 42.74 -5.15 -17.47
N LEU A 56 42.94 -4.25 -18.43
CA LEU A 56 41.89 -3.38 -18.94
C LEU A 56 40.81 -4.23 -19.62
N ARG A 57 41.20 -5.16 -20.49
CA ARG A 57 40.29 -6.08 -21.19
C ARG A 57 39.48 -6.94 -20.22
N GLU A 58 40.12 -7.52 -19.21
CA GLU A 58 39.45 -8.31 -18.17
C GLU A 58 38.45 -7.46 -17.36
N SER A 59 38.84 -6.23 -17.02
CA SER A 59 37.98 -5.28 -16.31
C SER A 59 36.77 -4.87 -17.16
N GLU A 60 36.98 -4.52 -18.43
CA GLU A 60 35.92 -4.18 -19.39
C GLU A 60 34.95 -5.36 -19.60
N GLU A 61 35.47 -6.58 -19.76
CA GLU A 61 34.67 -7.80 -19.85
C GLU A 61 33.79 -7.98 -18.62
N LYS A 62 34.40 -7.86 -17.43
CA LYS A 62 33.69 -8.00 -16.16
C LYS A 62 32.55 -6.98 -16.04
N TYR A 63 32.80 -5.72 -16.38
CA TYR A 63 31.75 -4.70 -16.35
C TYR A 63 30.65 -4.94 -17.39
N ARG A 64 31.03 -5.36 -18.60
CA ARG A 64 30.07 -5.70 -19.66
C ARG A 64 29.13 -6.82 -19.22
N VAL A 65 29.68 -7.91 -18.67
CA VAL A 65 28.89 -9.03 -18.16
C VAL A 65 27.92 -8.60 -17.03
N LEU A 66 28.35 -7.71 -16.13
CA LEU A 66 27.47 -7.20 -15.07
C LEU A 66 26.31 -6.35 -15.62
N VAL A 67 26.60 -5.52 -16.62
CA VAL A 67 25.63 -4.63 -17.26
C VAL A 67 24.67 -5.38 -18.19
N ASP A 68 25.11 -6.47 -18.82
CA ASP A 68 24.30 -7.27 -19.73
C ASP A 68 23.43 -8.33 -19.03
N ASN A 69 23.74 -8.68 -17.79
CA ASN A 69 22.94 -9.61 -16.99
C ASN A 69 21.79 -8.94 -16.23
N THR A 70 21.65 -7.61 -16.26
CA THR A 70 20.50 -6.94 -15.67
C THR A 70 19.31 -6.92 -16.63
N SER A 71 18.09 -7.02 -16.10
CA SER A 71 16.85 -6.77 -16.86
C SER A 71 16.64 -5.29 -17.17
N ASP A 72 17.26 -4.40 -16.38
CA ASP A 72 17.13 -2.95 -16.54
C ASP A 72 17.85 -2.50 -17.81
N PHE A 73 17.27 -1.52 -18.51
CA PHE A 73 17.95 -0.88 -19.63
C PHE A 73 19.00 0.06 -19.07
N ILE A 74 20.23 -0.08 -19.55
CA ILE A 74 21.35 0.78 -19.18
C ILE A 74 21.87 1.43 -20.46
N TYR A 75 21.92 2.75 -20.46
CA TYR A 75 22.34 3.52 -21.63
C TYR A 75 23.02 4.82 -21.23
N SER A 76 23.68 5.45 -22.20
CA SER A 76 24.19 6.82 -22.06
C SER A 76 23.93 7.63 -23.31
N PHE A 77 23.84 8.95 -23.13
CA PHE A 77 23.58 9.92 -24.18
C PHE A 77 24.66 11.00 -24.23
N ASP A 78 24.93 11.53 -25.42
CA ASP A 78 25.73 12.73 -25.63
C ASP A 78 24.92 14.04 -25.40
N ARG A 79 25.53 15.19 -25.65
CA ARG A 79 24.88 16.51 -25.52
C ARG A 79 23.71 16.72 -26.47
N GLU A 80 23.65 15.98 -27.56
CA GLU A 80 22.62 16.06 -28.59
C GLU A 80 21.57 14.95 -28.41
N SER A 81 21.56 14.28 -27.25
CA SER A 81 20.64 13.18 -26.93
C SER A 81 20.73 12.01 -27.91
N ARG A 82 21.93 11.72 -28.44
CA ARG A 82 22.21 10.49 -29.18
C ARG A 82 22.82 9.43 -28.27
N HIS A 83 22.41 8.18 -28.46
CA HIS A 83 22.94 7.07 -27.67
C HIS A 83 24.44 6.90 -27.89
N THR A 84 25.22 6.85 -26.81
CA THR A 84 26.68 6.61 -26.85
C THR A 84 27.03 5.19 -26.38
N ALA A 85 26.21 4.61 -25.51
CA ALA A 85 26.31 3.23 -25.08
C ALA A 85 24.93 2.69 -24.71
N VAL A 86 24.76 1.38 -24.87
CA VAL A 86 23.55 0.62 -24.55
C VAL A 86 23.93 -0.79 -24.10
N ASN A 87 23.18 -1.37 -23.16
CA ASN A 87 23.36 -2.77 -22.77
C ASN A 87 22.57 -3.75 -23.65
N GLN A 88 22.82 -5.05 -23.48
CA GLN A 88 22.13 -6.08 -24.25
C GLN A 88 20.61 -6.10 -24.04
N SER A 89 20.13 -5.67 -22.86
CA SER A 89 18.70 -5.73 -22.51
C SER A 89 17.84 -4.77 -23.33
N ILE A 90 18.29 -3.52 -23.54
CA ILE A 90 17.58 -2.59 -24.43
C ILE A 90 17.65 -3.04 -25.90
N CYS A 91 18.78 -3.59 -26.34
CA CYS A 91 18.92 -4.16 -27.69
C CYS A 91 17.89 -5.28 -27.94
N LYS A 92 17.77 -6.23 -26.98
CA LYS A 92 16.79 -7.32 -27.04
C LYS A 92 15.35 -6.79 -27.06
N ALA A 93 15.05 -5.79 -26.24
CA ALA A 93 13.70 -5.23 -26.12
C ALA A 93 13.27 -4.46 -27.39
N LEU A 94 14.19 -3.76 -28.04
CA LEU A 94 13.93 -3.05 -29.29
C LEU A 94 14.05 -3.92 -30.54
N GLY A 95 14.61 -5.13 -30.42
CA GLY A 95 14.89 -5.99 -31.58
C GLY A 95 15.98 -5.42 -32.50
N LEU A 96 16.87 -4.57 -31.97
CA LEU A 96 17.93 -3.88 -32.70
C LEU A 96 19.30 -4.25 -32.15
N ASN A 97 20.34 -4.17 -32.98
CA ASN A 97 21.71 -4.31 -32.50
C ASN A 97 22.20 -3.01 -31.89
N ALA A 98 23.19 -3.08 -30.99
CA ALA A 98 23.80 -1.89 -30.40
C ALA A 98 24.31 -0.89 -31.45
N GLN A 99 24.86 -1.37 -32.57
CA GLN A 99 25.34 -0.53 -33.66
C GLN A 99 24.22 0.23 -34.39
N ASP A 100 23.00 -0.31 -34.38
CA ASP A 100 21.83 0.34 -34.96
C ASP A 100 21.23 1.39 -34.03
N ILE A 101 21.60 1.38 -32.75
CA ILE A 101 21.11 2.31 -31.72
C ILE A 101 22.13 3.42 -31.44
N ILE A 102 23.41 3.09 -31.36
CA ILE A 102 24.49 4.04 -31.07
C ILE A 102 24.55 5.10 -32.17
N GLY A 103 24.66 6.36 -31.76
CA GLY A 103 24.68 7.53 -32.64
C GLY A 103 23.30 7.99 -33.11
N LYS A 104 22.23 7.27 -32.79
CA LYS A 104 20.85 7.68 -33.10
C LYS A 104 20.18 8.34 -31.89
N ASN A 105 19.24 9.24 -32.17
CA ASN A 105 18.30 9.74 -31.16
C ASN A 105 16.97 8.95 -31.22
N HIS A 106 16.06 9.18 -30.28
CA HIS A 106 14.78 8.47 -30.24
C HIS A 106 13.89 8.70 -31.49
N THR A 107 13.96 9.86 -32.15
CA THR A 107 13.24 10.10 -33.42
C THR A 107 13.80 9.21 -34.53
N ASP A 108 15.12 9.08 -34.64
CA ASP A 108 15.77 8.23 -35.65
C ASP A 108 15.48 6.73 -35.44
N LEU A 109 15.13 6.35 -34.22
CA LEU A 109 14.73 4.99 -33.86
C LEU A 109 13.23 4.70 -34.12
N GLY A 110 12.48 5.70 -34.60
CA GLY A 110 11.07 5.53 -34.98
C GLY A 110 10.09 5.57 -33.82
N PHE A 111 10.49 6.13 -32.66
CA PHE A 111 9.54 6.35 -31.57
C PHE A 111 8.54 7.47 -31.92
N PRO A 112 7.29 7.39 -31.45
CA PRO A 112 6.26 8.42 -31.69
C PRO A 112 6.69 9.81 -31.23
N ASP A 113 6.35 10.84 -32.02
CA ASP A 113 6.81 12.21 -31.81
C ASP A 113 6.40 12.77 -30.43
N ASP A 114 5.18 12.50 -29.98
CA ASP A 114 4.66 12.92 -28.68
C ASP A 114 5.51 12.40 -27.51
N ILE A 115 5.83 11.11 -27.53
CA ILE A 115 6.70 10.46 -26.54
C ILE A 115 8.13 11.02 -26.62
N VAL A 116 8.65 11.23 -27.82
CA VAL A 116 10.00 11.79 -27.99
C VAL A 116 10.09 13.22 -27.45
N GLN A 117 9.04 14.04 -27.60
CA GLN A 117 9.03 15.39 -27.01
C GLN A 117 9.04 15.35 -25.48
N GLU A 118 8.30 14.43 -24.87
CA GLU A 118 8.31 14.23 -23.42
C GLU A 118 9.72 13.85 -22.93
N TRP A 119 10.37 12.89 -23.58
CA TRP A 119 11.74 12.48 -23.22
C TRP A 119 12.76 13.61 -23.43
N LYS A 120 12.62 14.41 -24.50
CA LYS A 120 13.47 15.59 -24.73
C LYS A 120 13.32 16.61 -23.59
N ALA A 121 12.11 16.83 -23.07
CA ALA A 121 11.90 17.72 -21.93
C ALA A 121 12.58 17.19 -20.65
N VAL A 122 12.52 15.88 -20.42
CA VAL A 122 13.22 15.21 -19.31
C VAL A 122 14.74 15.35 -19.48
N HIS A 123 15.28 15.08 -20.67
CA HIS A 123 16.71 15.26 -20.96
C HIS A 123 17.16 16.70 -20.73
N GLN A 124 16.38 17.68 -21.20
CA GLN A 124 16.67 19.10 -20.97
C GLN A 124 16.73 19.45 -19.49
N THR A 125 15.87 18.83 -18.67
CA THR A 125 15.88 19.01 -17.21
C THR A 125 17.19 18.53 -16.59
N VAL A 126 17.77 17.43 -17.08
CA VAL A 126 19.09 16.94 -16.64
C VAL A 126 20.19 17.96 -16.98
N PHE A 127 20.21 18.46 -18.22
CA PHE A 127 21.21 19.45 -18.66
C PHE A 127 21.13 20.77 -17.89
N THR A 128 19.91 21.26 -17.63
CA THR A 128 19.69 22.54 -16.93
C THR A 128 19.95 22.41 -15.42
N SER A 129 19.44 21.36 -14.78
CA SER A 129 19.55 21.21 -13.32
C SER A 129 20.93 20.73 -12.86
N LYS A 130 21.67 20.04 -13.74
CA LYS A 130 22.92 19.33 -13.41
C LYS A 130 22.77 18.35 -12.23
N LYS A 131 21.55 17.87 -11.97
CA LYS A 131 21.22 16.94 -10.89
C LYS A 131 20.65 15.64 -11.45
N VAL A 132 20.61 14.63 -10.59
CA VAL A 132 19.94 13.36 -10.89
C VAL A 132 18.44 13.64 -11.06
N VAL A 133 17.88 13.17 -12.17
CA VAL A 133 16.44 13.24 -12.46
C VAL A 133 15.87 11.82 -12.34
N LYS A 134 14.74 11.71 -11.64
CA LYS A 134 13.96 10.47 -11.54
C LYS A 134 12.56 10.75 -12.05
N THR A 135 12.07 9.92 -12.95
CA THR A 135 10.73 10.06 -13.53
C THR A 135 10.19 8.69 -13.91
N GLU A 136 8.89 8.60 -14.12
CA GLU A 136 8.27 7.46 -14.79
C GLU A 136 7.96 7.88 -16.23
N THR A 137 8.15 6.99 -17.19
CA THR A 137 7.80 7.23 -18.59
C THR A 137 7.04 6.04 -19.16
N THR A 138 6.07 6.30 -20.03
CA THR A 138 5.44 5.24 -20.81
C THR A 138 6.15 5.13 -22.15
N THR A 139 6.57 3.92 -22.49
CA THR A 139 7.34 3.63 -23.70
C THR A 139 6.55 2.66 -24.57
N PRO A 140 6.26 3.01 -25.82
CA PRO A 140 5.73 2.05 -26.79
C PRO A 140 6.83 1.11 -27.25
N MET A 141 6.58 -0.19 -27.10
CA MET A 141 7.49 -1.23 -27.54
C MET A 141 7.22 -1.60 -29.01
N PRO A 142 8.20 -2.23 -29.72
CA PRO A 142 8.03 -2.59 -31.14
C PRO A 142 6.83 -3.52 -31.44
N ASP A 143 6.38 -4.28 -30.45
CA ASP A 143 5.19 -5.15 -30.56
C ASP A 143 3.85 -4.39 -30.39
N GLY A 144 3.91 -3.07 -30.15
CA GLY A 144 2.76 -2.20 -29.92
C GLY A 144 2.28 -2.17 -28.47
N SER A 145 2.88 -2.94 -27.56
CA SER A 145 2.56 -2.87 -26.14
C SER A 145 3.10 -1.58 -25.51
N LEU A 146 2.39 -1.08 -24.48
CA LEU A 146 2.84 0.06 -23.69
C LEU A 146 3.43 -0.46 -22.39
N HIS A 147 4.69 -0.12 -22.16
CA HIS A 147 5.41 -0.45 -20.95
C HIS A 147 5.69 0.81 -20.13
N THR A 148 5.60 0.72 -18.82
CA THR A 148 5.94 1.82 -17.91
C THR A 148 7.32 1.57 -17.33
N TYR A 149 8.20 2.54 -17.50
CA TYR A 149 9.57 2.48 -16.99
C TYR A 149 9.80 3.50 -15.88
N GLU A 150 10.44 3.07 -14.80
CA GLU A 150 11.04 3.94 -13.80
C GLU A 150 12.44 4.33 -14.31
N VAL A 151 12.62 5.61 -14.61
CA VAL A 151 13.82 6.15 -15.27
C VAL A 151 14.63 6.98 -14.28
N VAL A 152 15.93 6.70 -14.22
CA VAL A 152 16.90 7.49 -13.44
C VAL A 152 17.99 7.99 -14.38
N LEU A 153 18.13 9.30 -14.50
CA LEU A 153 19.14 9.95 -15.34
C LEU A 153 20.17 10.69 -14.47
N ILE A 154 21.44 10.40 -14.70
CA ILE A 154 22.59 10.93 -13.96
C ILE A 154 23.46 11.75 -14.93
N PRO A 155 23.67 13.05 -14.71
CA PRO A 155 24.48 13.89 -15.59
C PRO A 155 25.96 13.46 -15.56
N ILE A 156 26.60 13.50 -16.73
CA ILE A 156 28.05 13.38 -16.89
C ILE A 156 28.60 14.80 -17.07
N CYS A 157 29.49 15.21 -16.17
CA CYS A 157 30.11 16.53 -16.20
C CYS A 157 31.57 16.44 -16.64
N ASP A 158 32.04 17.44 -17.39
CA ASP A 158 33.47 17.65 -17.62
C ASP A 158 34.17 18.30 -16.41
N GLU A 159 35.49 18.46 -16.49
CA GLU A 159 36.32 19.10 -15.47
C GLU A 159 35.91 20.55 -15.16
N ARG A 160 35.19 21.20 -16.07
CA ARG A 160 34.68 22.58 -15.92
C ARG A 160 33.27 22.61 -15.33
N GLY A 161 32.69 21.45 -15.01
CA GLY A 161 31.34 21.31 -14.46
C GLY A 161 30.23 21.54 -15.50
N ALA A 162 30.53 21.47 -16.80
CA ALA A 162 29.54 21.49 -17.85
C ALA A 162 29.06 20.06 -18.16
N VAL A 163 27.75 19.89 -18.36
CA VAL A 163 27.17 18.59 -18.67
C VAL A 163 27.51 18.23 -20.13
N THR A 164 28.19 17.11 -20.34
CA THR A 164 28.60 16.58 -21.65
C THR A 164 27.70 15.44 -22.14
N GLY A 165 26.82 14.96 -21.28
CA GLY A 165 25.90 13.87 -21.55
C GLY A 165 25.24 13.40 -20.26
N PHE A 166 24.59 12.26 -20.29
CA PHE A 166 24.03 11.64 -19.10
C PHE A 166 23.95 10.12 -19.25
N ARG A 167 23.96 9.41 -18.12
CA ARG A 167 23.73 7.97 -18.04
C ARG A 167 22.33 7.74 -17.54
N GLY A 168 21.61 6.80 -18.14
CA GLY A 168 20.27 6.45 -17.75
C GLY A 168 20.13 4.98 -17.42
N THR A 169 19.25 4.71 -16.45
CA THR A 169 18.73 3.37 -16.21
C THR A 169 17.21 3.42 -16.30
N SER A 170 16.61 2.49 -17.06
CA SER A 170 15.16 2.33 -17.11
C SER A 170 14.78 0.94 -16.62
N ARG A 171 14.03 0.87 -15.53
CA ARG A 171 13.49 -0.38 -14.97
C ARG A 171 12.04 -0.54 -15.39
N ASP A 172 11.70 -1.69 -15.93
CA ASP A 172 10.31 -2.01 -16.25
C ASP A 172 9.50 -2.20 -14.96
N ILE A 173 8.46 -1.39 -14.78
CA ILE A 173 7.54 -1.44 -13.64
C ILE A 173 6.10 -1.68 -14.10
N THR A 174 5.90 -2.14 -15.34
CA THR A 174 4.58 -2.33 -15.96
C THR A 174 3.72 -3.28 -15.14
N GLU A 175 4.25 -4.45 -14.78
CA GLU A 175 3.51 -5.43 -13.98
C GLU A 175 3.22 -4.94 -12.57
N ARG A 176 4.16 -4.18 -11.97
CA ARG A 176 3.95 -3.52 -10.67
C ARG A 176 2.79 -2.54 -10.74
N LYS A 177 2.77 -1.65 -11.74
CA LYS A 177 1.69 -0.66 -11.94
C LYS A 177 0.34 -1.31 -12.22
N LYS A 178 0.31 -2.37 -13.03
CA LYS A 178 -0.93 -3.15 -13.28
C LYS A 178 -1.47 -3.75 -11.99
N ALA A 179 -0.59 -4.34 -11.17
CA ALA A 179 -0.99 -4.91 -9.88
C ALA A 179 -1.48 -3.85 -8.90
N GLU A 180 -0.79 -2.70 -8.82
CA GLU A 180 -1.20 -1.54 -8.01
C GLU A 180 -2.57 -1.02 -8.43
N GLU A 181 -2.84 -0.91 -9.72
CA GLU A 181 -4.12 -0.43 -10.24
C GLU A 181 -5.27 -1.40 -9.95
N VAL A 182 -5.03 -2.71 -10.09
CA VAL A 182 -6.03 -3.73 -9.72
C VAL A 182 -6.33 -3.66 -8.22
N LEU A 183 -5.29 -3.54 -7.38
CA LEU A 183 -5.46 -3.43 -5.94
C LEU A 183 -6.23 -2.17 -5.56
N ARG A 184 -5.90 -1.03 -6.17
CA ARG A 184 -6.60 0.25 -5.97
C ARG A 184 -8.08 0.12 -6.29
N LYS A 185 -8.44 -0.44 -7.45
CA LYS A 185 -9.85 -0.66 -7.83
C LYS A 185 -10.59 -1.56 -6.85
N HIS A 186 -9.92 -2.61 -6.34
CA HIS A 186 -10.53 -3.46 -5.32
C HIS A 186 -10.72 -2.73 -4.00
N GLN A 187 -9.77 -1.89 -3.59
CA GLN A 187 -9.89 -1.08 -2.39
C GLN A 187 -11.06 -0.09 -2.50
N ASP A 188 -11.13 0.67 -3.60
CA ASP A 188 -12.21 1.64 -3.83
C ASP A 188 -13.59 0.96 -3.80
N HIS A 189 -13.71 -0.22 -4.44
CA HIS A 189 -14.95 -0.99 -4.43
C HIS A 189 -15.32 -1.53 -3.04
N LEU A 190 -14.33 -1.98 -2.25
CA LEU A 190 -14.57 -2.45 -0.90
C LEU A 190 -14.97 -1.31 0.04
N GLU A 191 -14.38 -0.12 -0.11
CA GLU A 191 -14.75 1.07 0.67
C GLU A 191 -16.20 1.48 0.40
N GLU A 192 -16.61 1.52 -0.86
CA GLU A 192 -18.01 1.79 -1.25
C GLU A 192 -18.98 0.77 -0.63
N LEU A 193 -18.65 -0.53 -0.72
CA LEU A 193 -19.49 -1.59 -0.16
C LEU A 193 -19.57 -1.53 1.38
N VAL A 194 -18.46 -1.19 2.04
CA VAL A 194 -18.44 -1.02 3.50
C VAL A 194 -19.30 0.15 3.92
N GLU A 195 -19.27 1.27 3.21
CA GLU A 195 -20.12 2.42 3.48
C GLU A 195 -21.60 2.07 3.36
N GLU A 196 -21.99 1.43 2.25
CA GLU A 196 -23.36 0.96 2.01
C GLU A 196 -23.84 0.03 3.14
N ARG A 197 -23.06 -1.02 3.45
CA ARG A 197 -23.42 -2.00 4.49
C ARG A 197 -23.45 -1.41 5.89
N THR A 198 -22.57 -0.46 6.18
CA THR A 198 -22.56 0.22 7.47
C THR A 198 -23.84 1.05 7.63
N ALA A 199 -24.26 1.77 6.59
CA ALA A 199 -25.51 2.54 6.62
C ALA A 199 -26.75 1.65 6.79
N GLU A 200 -26.81 0.51 6.10
CA GLU A 200 -27.87 -0.50 6.28
C GLU A 200 -27.89 -1.03 7.73
N LEU A 201 -26.73 -1.41 8.26
CA LEU A 201 -26.61 -1.94 9.63
C LEU A 201 -26.98 -0.90 10.68
N THR A 202 -26.60 0.37 10.49
CA THR A 202 -27.00 1.46 11.39
C THR A 202 -28.51 1.62 11.41
N THR A 203 -29.14 1.62 10.23
CA THR A 203 -30.60 1.72 10.09
C THR A 203 -31.31 0.53 10.76
N ALA A 204 -30.85 -0.69 10.50
CA ALA A 204 -31.39 -1.90 11.11
C ALA A 204 -31.22 -1.89 12.64
N ASN A 205 -30.06 -1.49 13.15
CA ASN A 205 -29.80 -1.37 14.58
C ASN A 205 -30.71 -0.33 15.25
N GLN A 206 -30.91 0.84 14.63
CA GLN A 206 -31.84 1.85 15.14
C GLN A 206 -33.27 1.32 15.24
N LYS A 207 -33.74 0.61 14.21
CA LYS A 207 -35.06 -0.02 14.20
C LYS A 207 -35.20 -1.07 15.31
N LEU A 208 -34.20 -1.95 15.46
CA LEU A 208 -34.19 -2.97 16.52
C LEU A 208 -34.20 -2.32 17.92
N GLN A 209 -33.45 -1.25 18.13
CA GLN A 209 -33.47 -0.51 19.39
C GLN A 209 -34.86 0.07 19.70
N GLN A 210 -35.54 0.63 18.69
CA GLN A 210 -36.91 1.12 18.84
C GLN A 210 -37.89 -0.01 19.19
N GLU A 211 -37.79 -1.16 18.52
CA GLU A 211 -38.62 -2.33 18.80
C GLU A 211 -38.39 -2.87 20.23
N ILE A 212 -37.14 -2.92 20.69
CA ILE A 212 -36.79 -3.34 22.06
C ILE A 212 -37.41 -2.39 23.09
N ILE A 213 -37.32 -1.07 22.86
CA ILE A 213 -37.93 -0.07 23.74
C ILE A 213 -39.45 -0.26 23.78
N GLY A 214 -40.07 -0.47 22.61
CA GLY A 214 -41.51 -0.74 22.50
C GLY A 214 -41.91 -1.99 23.31
N ARG A 215 -41.25 -3.12 23.09
CA ARG A 215 -41.51 -4.38 23.81
C ARG A 215 -41.39 -4.22 25.32
N LYS A 216 -40.34 -3.52 25.81
CA LYS A 216 -40.15 -3.28 27.25
C LYS A 216 -41.27 -2.43 27.86
N ARG A 217 -41.85 -1.48 27.13
CA ARG A 217 -43.00 -0.69 27.62
C ARG A 217 -44.24 -1.55 27.75
N THR A 218 -44.55 -2.33 26.71
CA THR A 218 -45.69 -3.26 26.73
C THR A 218 -45.56 -4.31 27.83
N GLU A 219 -44.35 -4.82 28.07
CA GLU A 219 -44.09 -5.76 29.16
C GLU A 219 -44.36 -5.14 30.53
N LYS A 220 -43.89 -3.91 30.78
CA LYS A 220 -44.18 -3.18 32.03
C LYS A 220 -45.68 -2.89 32.22
N GLU A 221 -46.38 -2.49 31.16
CA GLU A 221 -47.83 -2.27 31.20
C GLU A 221 -48.57 -3.57 31.53
N ARG A 222 -48.17 -4.68 30.92
CA ARG A 222 -48.71 -6.01 31.20
C ARG A 222 -48.48 -6.42 32.66
N GLU A 223 -47.27 -6.22 33.19
CA GLU A 223 -46.96 -6.51 34.60
C GLU A 223 -47.84 -5.69 35.55
N LYS A 224 -48.02 -4.40 35.25
CA LYS A 224 -48.90 -3.52 36.03
C LYS A 224 -50.36 -4.02 36.00
N LEU A 225 -50.89 -4.33 34.82
CA LEU A 225 -52.25 -4.85 34.68
C LEU A 225 -52.45 -6.17 35.43
N ILE A 226 -51.46 -7.08 35.38
CA ILE A 226 -51.50 -8.33 36.16
C ILE A 226 -51.54 -8.03 37.65
N SER A 227 -50.74 -7.07 38.13
CA SER A 227 -50.76 -6.64 39.53
C SER A 227 -52.11 -6.05 39.93
N ASP A 228 -52.66 -5.13 39.13
CA ASP A 228 -53.94 -4.48 39.38
C ASP A 228 -55.09 -5.49 39.39
N LEU A 229 -55.09 -6.44 38.45
CA LEU A 229 -56.08 -7.52 38.39
C LEU A 229 -55.99 -8.45 39.62
N ARG A 230 -54.77 -8.78 40.07
CA ARG A 230 -54.58 -9.57 41.31
C ARG A 230 -55.16 -8.84 42.52
N VAL A 231 -54.94 -7.53 42.64
CA VAL A 231 -55.52 -6.72 43.74
C VAL A 231 -57.03 -6.67 43.64
N ALA A 232 -57.59 -6.49 42.44
CA ALA A 232 -59.04 -6.49 42.22
C ALA A 232 -59.68 -7.83 42.61
N LEU A 233 -59.06 -8.96 42.24
CA LEU A 233 -59.54 -10.30 42.61
C LEU A 233 -59.61 -10.50 44.12
N VAL A 234 -58.64 -9.99 44.89
CA VAL A 234 -58.67 -10.04 46.36
C VAL A 234 -59.83 -9.21 46.95
N LYS A 235 -60.27 -8.15 46.26
CA LYS A 235 -61.37 -7.30 46.72
C LYS A 235 -62.76 -7.84 46.41
N ILE A 236 -62.87 -8.86 45.55
CA ILE A 236 -64.15 -9.52 45.31
C ILE A 236 -64.53 -10.27 46.58
N LYS A 237 -65.63 -9.85 47.22
CA LYS A 237 -66.14 -10.52 48.41
C LYS A 237 -66.81 -11.82 47.99
N THR A 238 -66.15 -12.95 48.18
CA THR A 238 -66.74 -14.27 47.93
C THR A 238 -66.91 -15.02 49.24
N LEU A 239 -68.15 -15.19 49.71
CA LEU A 239 -68.46 -16.17 50.76
C LEU A 239 -68.09 -17.56 50.23
N SER A 240 -67.04 -18.16 50.79
CA SER A 240 -66.58 -19.50 50.43
C SER A 240 -66.05 -20.24 51.66
N GLY A 241 -66.16 -21.56 51.66
CA GLY A 241 -65.77 -22.42 52.78
C GLY A 241 -66.88 -22.70 53.79
N ILE A 242 -66.52 -23.33 54.92
CA ILE A 242 -67.45 -23.65 56.01
C ILE A 242 -67.58 -22.43 56.93
N ILE A 243 -68.79 -21.90 57.05
CA ILE A 243 -69.09 -20.74 57.90
C ILE A 243 -69.70 -21.24 59.22
N PRO A 244 -69.06 -21.03 60.38
CA PRO A 244 -69.60 -21.49 61.65
C PRO A 244 -70.82 -20.66 62.06
N ILE A 245 -71.98 -21.32 62.21
CA ILE A 245 -73.23 -20.70 62.64
C ILE A 245 -73.68 -21.27 63.98
N CYS A 246 -74.10 -20.40 64.90
CA CYS A 246 -74.58 -20.82 66.21
C CYS A 246 -75.92 -21.53 66.05
N ALA A 247 -76.02 -22.79 66.49
CA ALA A 247 -77.23 -23.57 66.34
C ALA A 247 -78.46 -22.93 67.01
N LYS A 248 -78.25 -22.20 68.13
CA LYS A 248 -79.31 -21.58 68.94
C LYS A 248 -79.76 -20.21 68.40
N CYS A 249 -78.85 -19.25 68.29
CA CYS A 249 -79.20 -17.86 67.96
C CYS A 249 -78.91 -17.47 66.51
N LYS A 250 -78.48 -18.44 65.69
CA LYS A 250 -78.15 -18.29 64.26
C LYS A 250 -77.08 -17.25 63.90
N LYS A 251 -76.41 -16.63 64.88
CA LYS A 251 -75.25 -15.76 64.61
C LYS A 251 -74.12 -16.51 63.91
N ILE A 252 -73.40 -15.83 63.02
CA ILE A 252 -72.21 -16.34 62.32
C ILE A 252 -70.95 -15.89 63.04
N ARG A 253 -69.97 -16.78 63.18
CA ARG A 253 -68.65 -16.43 63.69
C ARG A 253 -67.75 -15.89 62.57
N ASP A 254 -67.25 -14.68 62.72
CA ASP A 254 -66.31 -14.08 61.78
C ASP A 254 -64.88 -14.62 61.94
N ASP A 255 -64.01 -14.21 61.03
CA ASP A 255 -62.59 -14.60 60.96
C ASP A 255 -61.77 -14.15 62.20
N LYS A 256 -62.22 -13.09 62.87
CA LYS A 256 -61.66 -12.59 64.14
C LYS A 256 -62.24 -13.31 65.36
N GLY A 257 -63.21 -14.20 65.15
CA GLY A 257 -63.82 -15.04 66.16
C GLY A 257 -65.02 -14.42 66.88
N TYR A 258 -65.50 -13.26 66.46
CA TYR A 258 -66.70 -12.59 67.00
C TYR A 258 -67.98 -13.14 66.36
N TRP A 259 -69.09 -13.11 67.10
CA TRP A 259 -70.40 -13.58 66.63
C TRP A 259 -71.25 -12.41 66.14
N LYS A 260 -71.56 -12.38 64.85
CA LYS A 260 -72.36 -11.35 64.16
C LYS A 260 -73.72 -11.90 63.72
N GLN A 261 -74.68 -11.01 63.45
CA GLN A 261 -75.93 -11.44 62.81
C GLN A 261 -75.67 -11.93 61.38
N VAL A 262 -76.51 -12.85 60.90
CA VAL A 262 -76.33 -13.49 59.58
C VAL A 262 -76.35 -12.45 58.47
N GLU A 263 -77.31 -11.53 58.53
CA GLU A 263 -77.55 -10.50 57.53
C GLU A 263 -76.38 -9.50 57.49
N GLU A 264 -75.86 -9.12 58.65
CA GLU A 264 -74.69 -8.24 58.77
C GLU A 264 -73.45 -8.93 58.19
N TYR A 265 -73.23 -10.20 58.54
CA TYR A 265 -72.11 -10.98 58.02
C TYR A 265 -72.20 -11.17 56.50
N ILE A 266 -73.36 -11.50 55.95
CA ILE A 266 -73.53 -11.72 54.50
C ILE A 266 -73.37 -10.41 53.72
N ARG A 267 -73.88 -9.28 54.23
CA ARG A 267 -73.69 -7.95 53.62
C ARG A 267 -72.21 -7.53 53.64
N ASP A 268 -71.50 -7.87 54.71
CA ASP A 268 -70.06 -7.60 54.82
C ASP A 268 -69.24 -8.42 53.81
N HIS A 269 -69.73 -9.57 53.35
CA HIS A 269 -68.96 -10.55 52.57
C HIS A 269 -69.55 -10.89 51.19
N THR A 270 -70.64 -10.24 50.75
CA THR A 270 -71.22 -10.35 49.40
C THR A 270 -71.90 -9.05 48.99
N GLU A 271 -72.47 -9.03 47.79
CA GLU A 271 -73.34 -7.94 47.30
C GLU A 271 -74.83 -8.20 47.58
N ALA A 272 -75.18 -9.20 48.40
CA ALA A 272 -76.58 -9.52 48.69
C ALA A 272 -77.25 -8.44 49.56
N GLU A 273 -78.42 -7.99 49.12
CA GLU A 273 -79.31 -7.12 49.90
C GLU A 273 -80.48 -7.92 50.47
N PHE A 274 -80.92 -7.56 51.67
CA PHE A 274 -81.98 -8.27 52.39
C PHE A 274 -83.23 -7.40 52.51
N SER A 275 -84.37 -7.92 52.07
CA SER A 275 -85.69 -7.42 52.44
C SER A 275 -86.21 -8.19 53.65
N HIS A 276 -86.85 -7.51 54.60
CA HIS A 276 -87.45 -8.17 55.77
C HIS A 276 -88.96 -8.37 55.52
N GLY A 277 -89.44 -9.59 55.80
CA GLY A 277 -90.85 -9.96 55.72
C GLY A 277 -91.12 -11.18 56.60
N LEU A 278 -92.38 -11.40 56.96
CA LEU A 278 -92.78 -12.59 57.70
C LEU A 278 -93.09 -13.71 56.70
N CYS A 279 -92.51 -14.89 56.93
CA CYS A 279 -92.97 -16.07 56.20
C CYS A 279 -94.36 -16.49 56.72
N PRO A 280 -95.14 -17.26 55.96
CA PRO A 280 -96.48 -17.68 56.36
C PRO A 280 -96.54 -18.38 57.73
N GLU A 281 -95.50 -19.14 58.09
CA GLU A 281 -95.41 -19.85 59.36
C GLU A 281 -95.25 -18.88 60.54
N CYS A 282 -94.27 -17.97 60.46
CA CYS A 282 -94.06 -16.96 61.51
C CYS A 282 -95.22 -15.96 61.59
N ALA A 283 -95.88 -15.63 60.48
CA ALA A 283 -97.07 -14.79 60.50
C ALA A 283 -98.21 -15.47 61.27
N ALA A 284 -98.47 -16.76 61.02
CA ALA A 284 -99.49 -17.53 61.71
C ALA A 284 -99.17 -17.76 63.20
N GLU A 285 -97.90 -17.87 63.56
CA GLU A 285 -97.46 -17.99 64.95
C GLU A 285 -97.63 -16.67 65.72
N MET A 286 -97.32 -15.53 65.08
CA MET A 286 -97.55 -14.21 65.65
C MET A 286 -99.05 -13.91 65.81
N GLU A 287 -99.91 -14.35 64.88
CA GLU A 287 -101.36 -14.26 65.03
C GLU A 287 -101.86 -15.05 66.26
N LYS A 288 -101.33 -16.25 66.50
CA LYS A 288 -101.67 -17.05 67.69
C LYS A 288 -101.18 -16.41 68.99
N GLU A 289 -99.99 -15.83 69.00
CA GLU A 289 -99.48 -15.13 70.19
C GLU A 289 -100.29 -13.87 70.50
N ILE A 290 -100.81 -13.17 69.48
CA ILE A 290 -101.71 -12.02 69.66
C ILE A 290 -103.06 -12.49 70.23
N ASP A 291 -103.62 -13.59 69.71
CA ASP A 291 -104.87 -14.19 70.21
C ASP A 291 -104.74 -14.73 71.65
N GLU A 292 -103.54 -15.12 72.10
CA GLU A 292 -103.28 -15.58 73.49
C GLU A 292 -103.06 -14.43 74.49
N MET A 293 -102.94 -13.18 74.01
CA MET A 293 -102.73 -11.98 74.85
C MET A 293 -104.00 -11.12 75.03
N GLU A 294 -105.10 -11.44 74.36
CA GLU A 294 -106.45 -10.87 74.56
C GLU A 294 -107.33 -11.69 75.52
#